data_AF-A0A3D4X6X8-F1
#
_entry.id   AF-A0A3D4X6X8-F1
#
_cell.length_a   1.000
_cell.length_b   1.000
_cell.length_c   1.000
_cell.angle_alpha   90.00
_cell.angle_beta   90.00
_cell.angle_gamma   90.00
#
_symmetry.space_group_name_H-M   'P 1'
#
loop_
_entity.id
_entity.type
_entity.pdbx_description
1 polymer ?
#
loop_
_entity_poly.entity_id
_entity_poly.type
_entity_poly.pdbx_seq_one_letter_code
_entity_poly.pdbx_strand_id
1 'polypeptide(L)'
;QLSLCQYSSLLDSKKVLENNGYICMSQSSYRISCNKGYTENGFADRVFHVHVRYAGDHDELYFRDYLMEHTDIADQYEKMKLKLWREYEHNRDAYTEAKTEFVRKWTSQAKEIYRGRY
;
A
#
# COMPACT_ATOMS: atom_id res chain seq x y z
N GLN A 1 -3.32 -9.25 -26.59
CA GLN A 1 -3.70 -10.57 -26.06
C GLN A 1 -3.35 -10.58 -24.57
N LEU A 2 -4.26 -10.09 -23.72
CA LEU A 2 -4.04 -10.05 -22.27
C LEU A 2 -4.08 -11.48 -21.74
N SER A 3 -2.97 -11.93 -21.13
CA SER A 3 -2.79 -13.31 -20.73
C SER A 3 -3.72 -13.67 -19.58
N LEU A 4 -4.67 -14.57 -19.82
CA LEU A 4 -5.55 -15.12 -18.77
C LEU A 4 -4.76 -15.76 -17.62
N CYS A 5 -3.52 -16.22 -17.88
CA CYS A 5 -2.62 -16.79 -16.87
C CYS A 5 -2.20 -15.79 -15.78
N GLN A 6 -1.91 -14.55 -16.13
CA GLN A 6 -1.47 -13.56 -15.13
C GLN A 6 -2.61 -13.21 -14.17
N TYR A 7 -3.81 -12.93 -14.69
CA TYR A 7 -4.97 -12.64 -13.84
C TYR A 7 -5.37 -13.84 -12.96
N SER A 8 -5.26 -15.07 -13.49
CA SER A 8 -5.44 -16.29 -12.68
C SER A 8 -4.48 -16.31 -11.49
N SER A 9 -3.20 -15.99 -11.71
CA SER A 9 -2.18 -16.05 -10.65
C SER A 9 -2.44 -15.10 -9.46
N LEU A 10 -2.98 -13.89 -9.73
CA LEU A 10 -3.39 -12.97 -8.67
C LEU A 10 -4.57 -13.53 -7.87
N LEU A 11 -5.57 -14.08 -8.56
CA LEU A 11 -6.73 -14.70 -7.91
C LEU A 11 -6.34 -15.94 -7.10
N ASP A 12 -5.40 -16.74 -7.58
CA ASP A 12 -4.91 -17.91 -6.87
C ASP A 12 -4.12 -17.50 -5.61
N SER A 13 -3.30 -16.45 -5.71
CA SER A 13 -2.62 -15.86 -4.53
C SER A 13 -3.63 -15.32 -3.51
N LYS A 14 -4.69 -14.66 -3.98
CA LYS A 14 -5.79 -14.19 -3.12
C LYS A 14 -6.47 -15.37 -2.40
N LYS A 15 -6.83 -16.44 -3.11
CA LYS A 15 -7.47 -17.62 -2.50
C LYS A 15 -6.59 -18.23 -1.41
N VAL A 16 -5.27 -18.32 -1.64
CA VAL A 16 -4.33 -18.81 -0.62
C VAL A 16 -4.36 -17.91 0.62
N LEU A 17 -4.36 -16.59 0.44
CA LEU A 17 -4.45 -15.65 1.57
C LEU A 17 -5.79 -15.79 2.31
N GLU A 18 -6.92 -15.87 1.60
CA GLU A 18 -8.25 -16.03 2.19
C GLU A 18 -8.36 -17.34 2.99
N ASN A 19 -7.86 -18.45 2.45
CA ASN A 19 -7.79 -19.73 3.16
C ASN A 19 -6.94 -19.69 4.43
N ASN A 20 -6.05 -18.69 4.57
CA ASN A 20 -5.21 -18.47 5.75
C ASN A 20 -5.76 -17.35 6.66
N GLY A 21 -7.02 -16.96 6.49
CA GLY A 21 -7.72 -15.99 7.35
C GLY A 21 -7.40 -14.53 7.05
N TYR A 22 -6.93 -14.22 5.85
CA TYR A 22 -6.89 -12.84 5.36
C TYR A 22 -8.22 -12.45 4.72
N ILE A 23 -8.59 -11.19 4.84
CA ILE A 23 -9.79 -10.58 4.26
C ILE A 23 -9.36 -9.67 3.11
N CYS A 24 -9.95 -9.87 1.93
CA CYS A 24 -9.73 -9.02 0.77
C CYS A 24 -10.36 -7.63 1.00
N MET A 25 -9.55 -6.58 1.01
CA MET A 25 -9.98 -5.19 1.19
C MET A 25 -10.24 -4.47 -0.13
N SER A 26 -9.46 -4.77 -1.15
CA SER A 26 -9.64 -4.21 -2.49
C SER A 26 -9.07 -5.13 -3.54
N GLN A 27 -9.70 -5.12 -4.72
CA GLN A 27 -9.31 -5.92 -5.86
C GLN A 27 -9.54 -5.14 -7.15
N SER A 28 -8.54 -5.14 -8.02
CA SER A 28 -8.63 -4.74 -9.42
C SER A 28 -8.09 -5.87 -10.30
N SER A 29 -8.03 -5.65 -11.62
CA SER A 29 -7.43 -6.62 -12.55
C SER A 29 -5.92 -6.80 -12.39
N TYR A 30 -5.24 -5.92 -11.64
CA TYR A 30 -3.77 -5.93 -11.50
C TYR A 30 -3.27 -5.75 -10.06
N ARG A 31 -4.13 -5.46 -9.10
CA ARG A 31 -3.78 -5.26 -7.69
C ARG A 31 -4.80 -5.93 -6.77
N ILE A 32 -4.30 -6.62 -5.74
CA ILE A 32 -5.13 -7.13 -4.63
C ILE A 32 -4.51 -6.64 -3.32
N SER A 33 -5.34 -6.19 -2.39
CA SER A 33 -4.90 -5.85 -1.04
C SER A 33 -5.74 -6.61 -0.04
N CYS A 34 -5.08 -7.35 0.85
CA CYS A 34 -5.72 -8.11 1.92
C CYS A 34 -5.23 -7.61 3.28
N ASN A 35 -6.05 -7.83 4.30
CA ASN A 35 -5.66 -7.61 5.70
C ASN A 35 -5.86 -8.89 6.53
N LYS A 36 -5.19 -8.98 7.68
CA LYS A 36 -5.52 -9.95 8.74
C LYS A 36 -5.44 -9.25 10.08
N GLY A 37 -6.41 -9.50 10.96
CA GLY A 37 -6.49 -8.87 12.28
C GLY A 37 -7.51 -7.74 12.39
N TYR A 38 -8.28 -7.45 11.35
CA TYR A 38 -9.48 -6.61 11.47
C TYR A 38 -10.61 -7.47 12.04
N THR A 39 -11.30 -6.97 13.06
CA THR A 39 -12.39 -7.67 13.76
C THR A 39 -13.59 -6.73 13.92
N GLU A 40 -14.74 -7.28 14.28
CA GLU A 40 -15.95 -6.49 14.58
C GLU A 40 -15.74 -5.53 15.75
N ASN A 41 -14.85 -5.87 16.69
CA ASN A 41 -14.55 -5.08 17.89
C ASN A 41 -13.31 -4.17 17.70
N GLY A 42 -12.85 -3.95 16.47
CA GLY A 42 -11.64 -3.18 16.17
C GLY A 42 -10.48 -4.06 15.70
N PHE A 43 -9.28 -3.82 16.19
CA PHE A 43 -8.08 -4.53 15.74
C PHE A 43 -7.64 -5.62 16.74
N ALA A 44 -7.18 -6.75 16.22
CA ALA A 44 -6.42 -7.72 16.99
C ALA A 44 -5.04 -7.14 17.38
N ASP A 45 -4.36 -7.78 18.33
CA ASP A 45 -3.02 -7.38 18.80
C ASP A 45 -2.00 -7.25 17.65
N ARG A 46 -2.18 -8.01 16.57
CA ARG A 46 -1.36 -7.94 15.37
C ARG A 46 -2.24 -7.78 14.14
N VAL A 47 -1.91 -6.75 13.36
CA VAL A 47 -2.56 -6.43 12.10
C VAL A 47 -1.54 -6.54 10.98
N PHE A 48 -1.93 -7.21 9.90
CA PHE A 48 -1.10 -7.39 8.71
C PHE A 48 -1.82 -6.85 7.49
N HIS A 49 -1.08 -6.18 6.61
CA HIS A 49 -1.52 -5.79 5.28
C HIS A 49 -0.64 -6.47 4.24
N VAL A 50 -1.27 -7.18 3.31
CA VAL A 50 -0.57 -7.86 2.21
C VAL A 50 -1.05 -7.25 0.90
N HIS A 51 -0.11 -6.72 0.13
CA HIS A 51 -0.37 -6.19 -1.20
C HIS A 51 0.20 -7.17 -2.24
N VAL A 52 -0.70 -7.77 -3.03
CA VAL A 52 -0.31 -8.63 -4.16
C VAL A 52 -0.29 -7.75 -5.42
N ARG A 53 0.85 -7.78 -6.11
CA ARG A 53 1.18 -6.93 -7.27
C ARG A 53 1.88 -7.77 -8.33
N TYR A 54 1.80 -7.35 -9.59
CA TYR A 54 2.68 -7.88 -10.64
C TYR A 54 4.10 -7.34 -10.51
N ALA A 55 5.06 -8.04 -11.11
CA ALA A 55 6.42 -7.54 -11.26
C ALA A 55 6.43 -6.19 -11.98
N GLY A 56 7.24 -5.25 -11.50
CA GLY A 56 7.33 -3.86 -11.97
C GLY A 56 6.30 -2.91 -11.34
N ASP A 57 5.28 -3.42 -10.63
CA ASP A 57 4.30 -2.60 -9.90
C ASP A 57 4.72 -2.46 -8.42
N HIS A 58 5.77 -1.67 -8.18
CA HIS A 58 6.54 -1.65 -6.92
C HIS A 58 6.80 -0.23 -6.36
N ASP A 59 5.85 0.68 -6.56
CA ASP A 59 5.95 2.08 -6.14
C ASP A 59 6.31 2.26 -4.66
N GLU A 60 5.82 1.36 -3.81
CA GLU A 60 6.08 1.36 -2.38
C GLU A 60 7.57 1.17 -2.04
N LEU A 61 8.33 0.43 -2.87
CA LEU A 61 9.77 0.23 -2.68
C LEU A 61 10.57 1.50 -3.00
N TYR A 62 10.22 2.17 -4.10
CA TYR A 62 10.82 3.45 -4.46
C TYR A 62 10.56 4.51 -3.37
N PHE A 63 9.32 4.60 -2.88
CA PHE A 63 8.96 5.54 -1.82
C PHE A 63 9.71 5.24 -0.51
N ARG A 64 9.79 3.97 -0.10
CA ARG A 64 10.53 3.54 1.10
C ARG A 64 11.99 3.99 1.04
N ASP A 65 12.68 3.62 -0.04
CA ASP A 65 14.11 3.91 -0.18
C ASP A 65 14.37 5.42 -0.19
N TYR A 66 13.51 6.18 -0.85
CA TYR A 66 13.60 7.64 -0.86
C TYR A 66 13.48 8.24 0.54
N LEU A 67 12.52 7.78 1.34
CA LEU A 67 12.38 8.27 2.72
C LEU A 67 13.55 7.84 3.62
N MET A 68 14.20 6.70 3.35
CA MET A 68 15.39 6.28 4.10
C MET A 68 16.60 7.18 3.83
N GLU A 69 16.74 7.69 2.61
CA GLU A 69 17.85 8.56 2.20
C GLU A 69 17.57 10.05 2.47
N HIS A 70 16.29 10.45 2.56
CA HIS A 70 15.83 11.83 2.75
C HIS A 70 15.05 12.01 4.07
N THR A 71 15.77 12.04 5.19
CA THR A 71 15.17 12.09 6.54
C THR A 71 14.31 13.34 6.77
N ASP A 72 14.65 14.47 6.15
CA ASP A 72 13.86 15.70 6.21
C ASP A 72 12.48 15.56 5.55
N ILE A 73 12.38 14.75 4.49
CA ILE A 73 11.12 14.42 3.84
C ILE A 73 10.34 13.38 4.67
N ALA A 74 11.02 12.43 5.29
CA ALA A 74 10.40 11.48 6.22
C ALA A 74 9.77 12.22 7.42
N ASP A 75 10.44 13.21 7.99
CA ASP A 75 9.92 14.06 9.07
C ASP A 75 8.68 14.85 8.63
N GLN A 76 8.68 15.38 7.40
CA GLN A 76 7.50 16.04 6.83
C GLN A 76 6.34 15.06 6.68
N TYR A 77 6.61 13.84 6.21
CA TYR A 77 5.60 12.80 6.06
C TYR A 77 4.99 12.39 7.40
N GLU A 78 5.82 12.24 8.44
CA GLU A 78 5.36 11.94 9.79
C GLU A 78 4.45 13.04 10.34
N LYS A 79 4.91 14.30 10.33
CA LYS A 79 4.12 15.45 10.82
C LYS A 79 2.78 15.55 10.11
N MET A 80 2.79 15.37 8.79
CA MET A 80 1.56 15.35 8.00
C MET A 80 0.64 14.20 8.43
N LYS A 81 1.14 12.96 8.55
CA LYS A 81 0.32 11.82 8.98
C LYS A 81 -0.28 12.01 10.38
N LEU A 82 0.46 12.56 11.33
CA LEU A 82 -0.03 12.82 12.69
C LEU A 82 -1.15 13.87 12.69
N LYS A 83 -1.02 14.93 11.87
CA LYS A 83 -2.07 15.92 11.69
C LYS A 83 -3.32 15.30 11.06
N LEU A 84 -3.15 14.59 9.94
CA LEU A 84 -4.24 13.95 9.21
C LEU A 84 -4.97 12.89 10.04
N TRP A 85 -4.25 12.16 10.89
CA TRP A 85 -4.86 11.17 11.78
C TRP A 85 -5.86 11.81 12.75
N ARG A 86 -5.53 12.97 13.31
CA ARG A 86 -6.45 13.73 14.17
C ARG A 86 -7.62 14.33 13.40
N GLU A 87 -7.35 14.85 12.21
CA GLU A 87 -8.37 15.50 11.36
C GLU A 87 -9.39 14.50 10.81
N TYR A 88 -8.94 13.28 10.50
CA TYR A 88 -9.74 12.24 9.86
C TYR A 88 -9.85 10.96 10.72
N GLU A 89 -9.93 11.11 12.04
CA GLU A 89 -9.92 10.00 13.01
C GLU A 89 -10.93 8.89 12.67
N HIS A 90 -12.12 9.27 12.21
CA HIS A 90 -13.20 8.35 11.81
C HIS A 90 -13.43 8.26 10.31
N ASN A 91 -12.56 8.88 9.49
CA ASN A 91 -12.67 8.88 8.04
C ASN A 91 -11.38 8.37 7.38
N ARG A 92 -11.26 7.05 7.33
CA ARG A 92 -10.10 6.35 6.76
C ARG A 92 -9.85 6.73 5.30
N ASP A 93 -10.90 6.93 4.52
CA ASP A 93 -10.78 7.21 3.09
C ASP A 93 -10.26 8.63 2.87
N ALA A 94 -10.78 9.62 3.62
CA ALA A 94 -10.24 10.98 3.59
C ALA A 94 -8.79 11.04 4.08
N TYR A 95 -8.43 10.30 5.13
CA TYR A 95 -7.03 10.17 5.58
C TYR A 95 -6.12 9.63 4.47
N THR A 96 -6.61 8.63 3.73
CA THR A 96 -5.85 8.01 2.62
C THR A 96 -5.68 8.99 1.47
N GLU A 97 -6.76 9.67 1.07
CA GLU A 97 -6.75 10.62 -0.03
C GLU A 97 -5.88 11.85 0.27
N ALA A 98 -5.96 12.39 1.49
CA ALA A 98 -5.26 13.62 1.85
C ALA A 98 -3.72 13.49 1.83
N LYS A 99 -3.16 12.28 1.89
CA LYS A 99 -1.72 12.04 1.74
C LYS A 99 -1.31 11.55 0.35
N THR A 100 -2.27 11.27 -0.55
CA THR A 100 -2.02 10.69 -1.88
C THR A 100 -1.04 11.54 -2.69
N GLU A 101 -1.22 12.85 -2.72
CA GLU A 101 -0.36 13.73 -3.52
C GLU A 101 1.09 13.73 -3.02
N PHE A 102 1.30 13.77 -1.70
CA PHE A 102 2.63 13.71 -1.10
C PHE A 102 3.36 12.42 -1.47
N VAL A 103 2.68 11.27 -1.33
CA VAL A 103 3.25 9.97 -1.69
C VAL A 103 3.58 9.95 -3.18
N ARG A 104 2.64 10.34 -4.05
CA ARG A 104 2.85 10.36 -5.51
C ARG A 104 4.03 11.25 -5.91
N LYS A 105 4.16 12.44 -5.33
CA LYS A 105 5.26 13.37 -5.61
C LYS A 105 6.61 12.71 -5.37
N TRP A 106 6.81 12.15 -4.17
CA TRP A 106 8.11 11.60 -3.78
C TRP A 106 8.38 10.23 -4.39
N THR A 107 7.36 9.40 -4.64
CA THR A 107 7.51 8.19 -5.46
C THR A 107 7.99 8.54 -6.87
N SER A 108 7.43 9.57 -7.50
CA SER A 108 7.87 10.00 -8.84
C SER A 108 9.32 10.50 -8.84
N GLN A 109 9.71 11.31 -7.84
CA GLN A 109 11.11 11.74 -7.69
C GLN A 109 12.05 10.55 -7.48
N ALA A 110 11.66 9.60 -6.62
CA ALA A 110 12.41 8.39 -6.35
C ALA A 110 12.61 7.54 -7.62
N LYS A 111 11.57 7.40 -8.46
CA LYS A 111 11.67 6.66 -9.72
C LYS A 111 12.63 7.30 -10.73
N GLU A 112 12.75 8.63 -10.73
CA GLU A 112 13.74 9.30 -11.57
C GLU A 112 15.17 9.08 -11.06
N ILE A 113 15.40 9.18 -9.75
CA ILE A 113 16.73 9.01 -9.15
C ILE A 113 17.20 7.55 -9.20
N TYR A 114 16.30 6.61 -8.91
CA TYR A 114 16.60 5.17 -8.81
C TYR A 114 16.12 4.38 -10.04
N ARG A 115 16.05 5.04 -11.21
CA ARG A 115 15.49 4.44 -12.42
C ARG A 115 16.04 3.04 -12.69
N GLY A 116 15.14 2.06 -12.80
CA GLY A 116 15.48 0.67 -13.12
C GLY A 116 16.01 -0.16 -11.94
N ARG A 117 15.92 0.35 -10.69
CA ARG A 117 16.31 -0.40 -9.49
C ARG A 117 15.40 -1.62 -9.24
N TYR A 118 14.12 -1.50 -9.58
CA TYR A 118 13.08 -2.52 -9.41
C TYR A 118 12.30 -2.72 -10.70
#